data_AF-A0A3A0DDR5-F1
#
_entry.id   AF-A0A3A0DDR5-F1
#
_cell.length_a   1.000
_cell.length_b   1.000
_cell.length_c   1.000
_cell.angle_alpha   90.00
_cell.angle_beta   90.00
_cell.angle_gamma   90.00
#
_symmetry.space_group_name_H-M   'P 1'
#
loop_
_entity.id
_entity.type
_entity.pdbx_description
1 polymer ?
#
loop_
_entity_poly.entity_id
_entity_poly.type
_entity_poly.pdbx_seq_one_letter_code
_entity_poly.pdbx_strand_id
1 'polypeptide(L)'
;GTGVSAGLGRMHVAKQRDAIEREYKQHDSKAARLNVLLPELKEKLREFFTLSNDVKAVFLHIDDFYHLRRTDQPYVMDYVHRLCKDLPLYFKVATLRHASVLYADRQGQPTGAQARHDYQPIDVDFTLESIVKTERQFRQILHAFGDLAGVSNDEIDGLFKGEGFRRLLLAGGGVPRDCLSLFLEVLDTVSSDDGRIGKDDVRFLSLETFERRIEELKSDCEAQEQDALLAGIYVIRRFCIEKKHSAFLISEQLLRDNDDIRDLVYRLLDYRIIHQVATALTHKHREGTYRAFVIDVGCYAFMRKLQGRFTEIDLWERSAKETLRSVPVIGLEDFESGARDIPEDIEMALKSDGSDQ
;
A
#
# COMPACT_ATOMS: atom_id res chain seq x y z
N GLY A 1 -7.25 -36.02 -6.10
CA GLY A 1 -5.84 -35.64 -5.91
C GLY A 1 -5.32 -35.05 -7.20
N THR A 2 -4.54 -33.98 -7.11
CA THR A 2 -3.88 -33.22 -8.20
C THR A 2 -4.84 -32.56 -9.22
N GLY A 3 -5.14 -31.26 -9.07
CA GLY A 3 -5.93 -30.58 -10.11
C GLY A 3 -6.18 -29.07 -10.00
N VAL A 4 -6.03 -28.40 -8.85
CA VAL A 4 -6.51 -27.00 -8.72
C VAL A 4 -5.46 -25.99 -8.23
N SER A 5 -4.41 -26.41 -7.51
CA SER A 5 -3.27 -25.51 -7.19
C SER A 5 -2.41 -25.13 -8.42
N ALA A 6 -2.75 -25.64 -9.60
CA ALA A 6 -1.99 -25.47 -10.84
C ALA A 6 -2.50 -24.33 -11.73
N GLY A 7 -3.72 -23.83 -11.50
CA GLY A 7 -4.40 -22.89 -12.40
C GLY A 7 -3.96 -21.43 -12.26
N LEU A 8 -3.84 -20.92 -11.04
CA LEU A 8 -3.54 -19.51 -10.79
C LEU A 8 -2.03 -19.22 -10.62
N GLY A 9 -1.28 -20.10 -9.96
CA GLY A 9 0.14 -19.87 -9.67
C GLY A 9 1.13 -20.50 -10.67
N ARG A 10 1.03 -21.80 -10.96
CA ARG A 10 2.19 -22.52 -11.56
C ARG A 10 2.44 -22.30 -13.04
N MET A 11 1.40 -22.20 -13.89
CA MET A 11 1.60 -21.99 -15.33
C MET A 11 1.84 -20.53 -15.71
N HIS A 12 1.35 -19.58 -14.90
CA HIS A 12 1.54 -18.15 -15.12
C HIS A 12 2.88 -17.66 -14.54
N VAL A 13 3.26 -18.09 -13.33
CA VAL A 13 4.49 -17.66 -12.64
C VAL A 13 5.76 -18.25 -13.26
N ALA A 14 5.75 -19.51 -13.74
CA ALA A 14 6.90 -20.09 -14.44
C ALA A 14 7.14 -19.40 -15.79
N LYS A 15 6.07 -19.12 -16.54
CA LYS A 15 6.14 -18.30 -17.76
C LYS A 15 6.56 -16.86 -17.46
N GLN A 16 6.11 -16.27 -16.34
CA GLN A 16 6.51 -14.94 -15.88
C GLN A 16 7.99 -14.91 -15.50
N ARG A 17 8.51 -15.82 -14.68
CA ARG A 17 9.95 -15.86 -14.35
C ARG A 17 10.81 -16.02 -15.59
N ASP A 18 10.42 -16.90 -16.52
CA ASP A 18 11.15 -17.10 -17.77
C ASP A 18 11.02 -15.90 -18.73
N ALA A 19 9.87 -15.23 -18.79
CA ALA A 19 9.66 -14.03 -19.60
C ALA A 19 10.40 -12.83 -19.03
N ILE A 20 10.33 -12.65 -17.72
CA ILE A 20 11.11 -11.70 -16.94
C ILE A 20 12.59 -11.94 -17.23
N GLU A 21 13.13 -13.16 -17.02
CA GLU A 21 14.54 -13.48 -17.30
C GLU A 21 14.96 -13.21 -18.76
N ARG A 22 14.06 -13.39 -19.75
CA ARG A 22 14.32 -13.02 -21.14
C ARG A 22 14.33 -11.51 -21.37
N GLU A 23 13.45 -10.78 -20.70
CA GLU A 23 13.40 -9.32 -20.77
C GLU A 23 14.66 -8.71 -20.13
N TYR A 24 15.09 -9.26 -18.99
CA TYR A 24 16.36 -8.96 -18.35
C TYR A 24 17.56 -9.11 -19.32
N LYS A 25 17.59 -10.17 -20.14
CA LYS A 25 18.63 -10.36 -21.19
C LYS A 25 18.56 -9.37 -22.35
N GLN A 26 17.40 -8.76 -22.61
CA GLN A 26 17.26 -7.72 -23.67
C GLN A 26 17.72 -6.34 -23.20
N HIS A 27 17.71 -6.09 -21.88
CA HIS A 27 18.11 -4.81 -21.27
C HIS A 27 19.62 -4.55 -21.27
N ASP A 28 20.44 -5.55 -21.62
CA ASP A 28 21.90 -5.47 -21.63
C ASP A 28 22.45 -4.38 -22.55
N SER A 29 21.82 -4.08 -23.68
CA SER A 29 22.38 -3.10 -24.64
C SER A 29 22.33 -1.64 -24.13
N LYS A 30 21.20 -1.24 -23.53
CA LYS A 30 21.03 0.10 -22.95
C LYS A 30 21.82 0.23 -21.65
N ALA A 31 21.77 -0.79 -20.80
CA ALA A 31 22.57 -0.83 -19.58
C ALA A 31 24.08 -0.79 -19.88
N ALA A 32 24.56 -1.55 -20.87
CA ALA A 32 25.95 -1.50 -21.31
C ALA A 32 26.35 -0.10 -21.82
N ARG A 33 25.51 0.53 -22.63
CA ARG A 33 25.77 1.91 -23.11
C ARG A 33 25.84 2.91 -21.95
N LEU A 34 24.92 2.83 -20.99
CA LEU A 34 24.95 3.68 -19.80
C LEU A 34 26.22 3.41 -18.96
N ASN A 35 26.63 2.15 -18.81
CA ASN A 35 27.86 1.78 -18.12
C ASN A 35 29.11 2.38 -18.76
N VAL A 36 29.15 2.49 -20.09
CA VAL A 36 30.25 3.16 -20.82
C VAL A 36 30.25 4.67 -20.58
N LEU A 37 29.07 5.29 -20.42
CA LEU A 37 28.94 6.74 -20.18
C LEU A 37 29.25 7.13 -18.73
N LEU A 38 29.10 6.21 -17.78
CA LEU A 38 29.22 6.50 -16.35
C LEU A 38 30.57 7.15 -15.97
N PRO A 39 31.75 6.66 -16.42
CA PRO A 39 33.02 7.29 -16.10
C PRO A 39 33.11 8.74 -16.62
N GLU A 40 32.68 8.98 -17.87
CA GLU A 40 32.69 10.32 -18.47
C GLU A 40 31.79 11.28 -17.70
N LEU A 41 30.60 10.83 -17.29
CA LEU A 41 29.69 11.62 -16.48
C LEU A 41 30.30 11.95 -15.11
N LYS A 42 30.97 10.99 -14.46
CA LYS A 42 31.64 11.22 -13.17
C LYS A 42 32.79 12.22 -13.31
N GLU A 43 33.60 12.17 -14.37
CA GLU A 43 34.64 13.18 -14.61
C GLU A 43 34.06 14.58 -14.76
N LYS A 44 33.00 14.74 -15.56
CA LYS A 44 32.30 16.03 -15.72
C LYS A 44 31.74 16.55 -14.40
N LEU A 45 31.19 15.67 -13.56
CA LEU A 45 30.71 16.05 -12.23
C LEU A 45 31.86 16.47 -11.30
N ARG A 46 33.02 15.80 -11.33
CA ARG A 46 34.19 16.22 -10.55
C ARG A 46 34.70 17.59 -10.98
N GLU A 47 34.79 17.82 -12.28
CA GLU A 47 35.14 19.12 -12.84
C GLU A 47 34.15 20.19 -12.36
N PHE A 48 32.85 19.92 -12.42
CA PHE A 48 31.81 20.82 -11.88
C PHE A 48 32.06 21.18 -10.41
N PHE A 49 32.32 20.21 -9.52
CA PHE A 49 32.58 20.51 -8.10
C PHE A 49 33.93 21.19 -7.86
N THR A 50 34.89 21.04 -8.77
CA THR A 50 36.18 21.74 -8.70
C THR A 50 36.04 23.20 -9.10
N LEU A 51 35.18 23.50 -10.08
CA LEU A 51 34.92 24.85 -10.58
C LEU A 51 33.88 25.59 -9.72
N SER A 52 32.94 24.87 -9.12
CA SER A 52 31.87 25.46 -8.31
C SER A 52 32.34 25.76 -6.89
N ASN A 53 32.39 27.05 -6.53
CA ASN A 53 32.76 27.47 -5.18
C ASN A 53 31.58 27.44 -4.20
N ASP A 54 30.35 27.51 -4.70
CA ASP A 54 29.13 27.64 -3.89
C ASP A 54 28.43 26.30 -3.63
N VAL A 55 28.48 25.37 -4.60
CA VAL A 55 27.77 24.10 -4.49
C VAL A 55 28.67 23.06 -3.82
N LYS A 56 28.33 22.67 -2.59
CA LYS A 56 29.08 21.66 -1.82
C LYS A 56 28.59 20.22 -2.02
N ALA A 57 27.32 20.07 -2.39
CA ALA A 57 26.71 18.77 -2.65
C ALA A 57 25.48 18.91 -3.55
N VAL A 58 25.11 17.82 -4.21
CA VAL A 58 23.88 17.71 -4.99
C VAL A 58 23.04 16.55 -4.46
N PHE A 59 21.75 16.80 -4.25
CA PHE A 59 20.78 15.78 -3.83
C PHE A 59 19.91 15.40 -5.03
N LEU A 60 19.97 14.15 -5.45
CA LEU A 60 19.13 13.55 -6.49
C LEU A 60 17.88 13.00 -5.83
N HIS A 61 16.75 13.65 -6.03
CA HIS A 61 15.46 13.15 -5.57
C HIS A 61 14.76 12.44 -6.72
N ILE A 62 14.48 11.15 -6.54
CA ILE A 62 13.76 10.32 -7.50
C ILE A 62 12.43 9.98 -6.86
N ASP A 63 11.36 10.59 -7.37
CA ASP A 63 10.01 10.37 -6.90
C ASP A 63 9.32 9.24 -7.68
N ASP A 64 8.28 8.66 -7.09
CA ASP A 64 7.44 7.61 -7.66
C ASP A 64 8.20 6.49 -8.39
N PHE A 65 9.30 6.02 -7.78
CA PHE A 65 10.19 5.02 -8.39
C PHE A 65 9.48 3.69 -8.74
N TYR A 66 8.36 3.41 -8.08
CA TYR A 66 7.56 2.21 -8.31
C TYR A 66 6.91 2.16 -9.69
N HIS A 67 6.78 3.31 -10.40
CA HIS A 67 6.28 3.34 -11.78
C HIS A 67 7.26 2.76 -12.80
N LEU A 68 8.54 2.62 -12.46
CA LEU A 68 9.47 1.87 -13.31
C LEU A 68 9.04 0.40 -13.31
N ARG A 69 9.13 -0.26 -14.47
CA ARG A 69 8.93 -1.72 -14.54
C ARG A 69 9.79 -2.42 -13.49
N ARG A 70 9.21 -3.37 -12.76
CA ARG A 70 9.91 -4.08 -11.66
C ARG A 70 11.21 -4.72 -12.13
N THR A 71 11.27 -5.11 -13.39
CA THR A 71 12.46 -5.68 -14.02
C THR A 71 13.61 -4.68 -14.19
N ASP A 72 13.29 -3.40 -14.39
CA ASP A 72 14.24 -2.30 -14.59
C ASP A 72 14.72 -1.66 -13.29
N GLN A 73 13.90 -1.69 -12.25
CA GLN A 73 14.14 -1.03 -10.96
C GLN A 73 15.54 -1.33 -10.36
N PRO A 74 16.01 -2.60 -10.25
CA PRO A 74 17.35 -2.86 -9.72
C PRO A 74 18.47 -2.23 -10.55
N TYR A 75 18.35 -2.17 -11.88
CA TYR A 75 19.38 -1.59 -12.74
C TYR A 75 19.44 -0.07 -12.64
N VAL A 76 18.28 0.58 -12.56
CA VAL A 76 18.22 2.03 -12.36
C VAL A 76 18.82 2.37 -11.00
N MET A 77 18.49 1.61 -9.96
CA MET A 77 19.05 1.80 -8.63
C MET A 77 20.57 1.56 -8.61
N ASP A 78 21.07 0.52 -9.27
CA ASP A 78 22.52 0.25 -9.41
C ASP A 78 23.23 1.45 -10.04
N TYR A 79 22.68 1.95 -11.14
CA TYR A 79 23.27 3.06 -11.88
C TYR A 79 23.32 4.34 -11.04
N VAL A 80 22.22 4.69 -10.36
CA VAL A 80 22.14 5.87 -9.48
C VAL A 80 23.13 5.74 -8.32
N HIS A 81 23.17 4.58 -7.67
CA HIS A 81 24.10 4.32 -6.59
C HIS A 81 25.56 4.47 -7.04
N ARG A 82 25.93 3.86 -8.18
CA ARG A 82 27.29 3.94 -8.74
C ARG A 82 27.66 5.34 -9.22
N LEU A 83 26.69 6.12 -9.69
CA LEU A 83 26.88 7.53 -10.05
C LEU A 83 27.22 8.36 -8.80
N CYS A 84 26.49 8.18 -7.70
CA CYS A 84 26.69 8.93 -6.47
C CYS A 84 27.99 8.58 -5.73
N LYS A 85 28.50 7.36 -5.90
CA LYS A 85 29.71 6.89 -5.21
C LYS A 85 30.94 7.76 -5.53
N ASP A 86 31.73 8.10 -4.50
CA ASP A 86 32.97 8.90 -4.60
C ASP A 86 32.78 10.32 -5.16
N LEU A 87 31.55 10.85 -5.11
CA LEU A 87 31.22 12.23 -5.45
C LEU A 87 30.37 12.83 -4.32
N PRO A 88 30.32 14.16 -4.17
CA PRO A 88 29.38 14.81 -3.25
C PRO A 88 27.95 14.83 -3.84
N LEU A 89 27.50 13.66 -4.29
CA LEU A 89 26.14 13.38 -4.75
C LEU A 89 25.48 12.43 -3.77
N TYR A 90 24.26 12.77 -3.37
CA TYR A 90 23.43 11.93 -2.52
C TYR A 90 22.12 11.67 -3.24
N PHE A 91 21.48 10.53 -3.02
CA PHE A 91 20.17 10.25 -3.59
C PHE A 91 19.13 10.02 -2.50
N LYS A 92 17.89 10.37 -2.83
CA LYS A 92 16.69 10.01 -2.08
C LYS A 92 15.70 9.42 -3.08
N VAL A 93 15.26 8.19 -2.82
CA VAL A 93 14.26 7.50 -3.63
C VAL A 93 12.96 7.43 -2.83
N ALA A 94 11.89 8.00 -3.36
CA ALA A 94 10.54 7.83 -2.85
C ALA A 94 9.83 6.74 -3.65
N THR A 95 9.23 5.79 -2.95
CA THR A 95 8.67 4.60 -3.58
C THR A 95 7.71 3.85 -2.66
N LEU A 96 6.88 2.98 -3.24
CA LEU A 96 6.06 2.03 -2.50
C LEU A 96 6.90 0.80 -2.14
N ARG A 97 6.86 0.39 -0.86
CA ARG A 97 7.79 -0.59 -0.29
C ARG A 97 7.73 -1.95 -0.97
N HIS A 98 6.54 -2.45 -1.27
CA HIS A 98 6.35 -3.82 -1.75
C HIS A 98 6.14 -3.88 -3.27
N ALA A 99 5.76 -2.76 -3.89
CA ALA A 99 5.74 -2.60 -5.34
C ALA A 99 7.13 -2.39 -5.95
N SER A 100 8.16 -2.14 -5.11
CA SER A 100 9.52 -1.83 -5.58
C SER A 100 10.58 -2.86 -5.20
N VAL A 101 11.51 -3.05 -6.13
CA VAL A 101 12.66 -3.94 -6.03
C VAL A 101 13.94 -3.12 -6.25
N LEU A 102 14.55 -2.68 -5.14
CA LEU A 102 15.77 -1.86 -5.18
C LEU A 102 17.05 -2.70 -5.30
N TYR A 103 16.96 -4.00 -5.03
CA TYR A 103 18.06 -4.95 -5.05
C TYR A 103 17.58 -6.31 -5.56
N ALA A 104 18.37 -6.93 -6.42
CA ALA A 104 18.16 -8.31 -6.86
C ALA A 104 19.51 -9.04 -6.92
N ASP A 105 19.58 -10.21 -6.30
CA ASP A 105 20.66 -11.16 -6.52
C ASP A 105 20.17 -12.25 -7.47
N ARG A 106 20.75 -12.32 -8.67
CA ARG A 106 20.40 -13.32 -9.67
C ARG A 106 21.65 -14.03 -10.14
N GLN A 107 21.67 -15.36 -9.95
CA GLN A 107 22.79 -16.22 -10.37
C GLN A 107 24.15 -15.76 -9.81
N GLY A 108 24.16 -15.16 -8.60
CA GLY A 108 25.37 -14.65 -7.95
C GLY A 108 25.83 -13.28 -8.47
N GLN A 109 25.00 -12.58 -9.25
CA GLN A 109 25.24 -11.20 -9.69
C GLN A 109 24.31 -10.25 -8.91
N PRO A 110 24.80 -9.62 -7.83
CA PRO A 110 24.04 -8.62 -7.11
C PRO A 110 23.90 -7.36 -7.96
N THR A 111 22.67 -6.89 -8.15
CA THR A 111 22.35 -5.67 -8.89
C THR A 111 21.44 -4.79 -8.03
N GLY A 112 21.75 -3.49 -7.96
CA GLY A 112 20.94 -2.50 -7.26
C GLY A 112 21.65 -1.90 -6.05
N ALA A 113 20.86 -1.39 -5.10
CA ALA A 113 21.37 -0.89 -3.83
C ALA A 113 20.75 -1.72 -2.70
N GLN A 114 21.57 -2.17 -1.76
CA GLN A 114 21.14 -3.01 -0.64
C GLN A 114 20.84 -2.15 0.60
N ALA A 115 19.69 -2.41 1.24
CA ALA A 115 19.32 -1.72 2.48
C ALA A 115 20.37 -1.93 3.57
N ARG A 116 20.61 -0.90 4.39
CA ARG A 116 21.62 -0.82 5.47
C ARG A 116 23.08 -0.75 5.01
N HIS A 117 23.38 -1.15 3.78
CA HIS A 117 24.72 -1.03 3.21
C HIS A 117 24.85 0.21 2.34
N ASP A 118 23.91 0.38 1.39
CA ASP A 118 23.96 1.44 0.39
C ASP A 118 22.93 2.55 0.65
N TYR A 119 21.83 2.23 1.35
CA TYR A 119 20.80 3.20 1.72
C TYR A 119 20.10 2.85 3.03
N GLN A 120 19.46 3.85 3.64
CA GLN A 120 18.65 3.68 4.84
C GLN A 120 17.16 3.93 4.51
N PRO A 121 16.27 2.93 4.66
CA PRO A 121 14.84 3.15 4.50
C PRO A 121 14.32 4.04 5.63
N ILE A 122 13.41 4.95 5.28
CA ILE A 122 12.69 5.82 6.20
C ILE A 122 11.20 5.66 5.87
N ASP A 123 10.43 5.16 6.82
CA ASP A 123 8.97 5.16 6.73
C ASP A 123 8.45 6.53 7.16
N VAL A 124 7.73 7.21 6.27
CA VAL A 124 7.23 8.57 6.52
C VAL A 124 5.93 8.55 7.33
N ASP A 125 5.10 7.52 7.10
CA ASP A 125 3.75 7.45 7.64
C ASP A 125 3.64 6.44 8.79
N PHE A 126 2.77 6.74 9.76
CA PHE A 126 2.34 5.76 10.74
C PHE A 126 1.18 4.94 10.18
N THR A 127 1.25 3.62 10.31
CA THR A 127 0.15 2.72 9.93
C THR A 127 -0.95 2.71 10.98
N LEU A 128 -2.11 2.13 10.64
CA LEU A 128 -3.22 1.92 11.58
C LEU A 128 -2.84 1.02 12.79
N GLU A 129 -1.73 0.28 12.72
CA GLU A 129 -1.17 -0.44 13.88
C GLU A 129 -0.81 0.49 15.05
N SER A 130 -0.51 1.76 14.77
CA SER A 130 -0.25 2.79 15.76
C SER A 130 -1.32 3.89 15.77
N ILE A 131 -2.60 3.51 15.68
CA ILE A 131 -3.73 4.44 15.45
C ILE A 131 -3.74 5.70 16.32
N VAL A 132 -3.41 5.62 17.62
CA VAL A 132 -3.37 6.78 18.52
C VAL A 132 -2.26 7.76 18.14
N LYS A 133 -1.11 7.25 17.66
CA LYS A 133 -0.02 8.10 17.16
C LYS A 133 -0.40 8.73 15.82
N THR A 134 -1.03 7.95 14.94
CA THR A 134 -1.54 8.41 13.64
C THR A 134 -2.57 9.53 13.81
N GLU A 135 -3.55 9.35 14.69
CA GLU A 135 -4.57 10.36 15.02
C GLU A 135 -3.92 11.67 15.49
N ARG A 136 -2.97 11.57 16.43
CA ARG A 136 -2.25 12.74 16.93
C ARG A 136 -1.43 13.44 15.85
N GLN A 137 -0.72 12.68 15.01
CA GLN A 137 0.07 13.24 13.92
C GLN A 137 -0.82 14.02 12.95
N PHE A 138 -1.95 13.43 12.54
CA PHE A 138 -2.86 14.09 11.62
C PHE A 138 -3.50 15.34 12.22
N ARG A 139 -3.86 15.31 13.51
CA ARG A 139 -4.32 16.50 14.24
C ARG A 139 -3.29 17.62 14.23
N GLN A 140 -2.02 17.28 14.49
CA GLN A 140 -0.91 18.25 14.44
C GLN A 140 -0.73 18.84 13.04
N ILE A 141 -0.92 18.03 11.99
CA ILE A 141 -0.86 18.50 10.60
C ILE A 141 -2.00 19.51 10.34
N LEU A 142 -3.24 19.18 10.71
CA LEU A 142 -4.37 20.11 10.54
C LEU A 142 -4.21 21.39 11.35
N HIS A 143 -3.74 21.30 12.60
CA HIS A 143 -3.46 22.46 13.45
C HIS A 143 -2.36 23.34 12.84
N ALA A 144 -1.29 22.76 12.30
CA ALA A 144 -0.26 23.53 11.61
C ALA A 144 -0.78 24.24 10.35
N PHE A 145 -1.70 23.63 9.59
CA PHE A 145 -2.38 24.32 8.50
C PHE A 145 -3.32 25.42 8.99
N GLY A 146 -4.04 25.18 10.10
CA GLY A 146 -4.86 26.19 10.78
C GLY A 146 -4.04 27.41 11.18
N ASP A 147 -2.90 27.20 11.84
CA ASP A 147 -1.97 28.26 12.25
C ASP A 147 -1.51 29.11 11.05
N LEU A 148 -1.18 28.46 9.92
CA LEU A 148 -0.80 29.15 8.68
C LEU A 148 -1.97 29.93 8.05
N ALA A 149 -3.19 29.43 8.21
CA ALA A 149 -4.41 30.06 7.70
C ALA A 149 -5.01 31.11 8.65
N GLY A 150 -4.46 31.28 9.85
CA GLY A 150 -5.01 32.16 10.89
C GLY A 150 -6.27 31.62 11.55
N VAL A 151 -6.48 30.31 11.54
CA VAL A 151 -7.60 29.59 12.14
C VAL A 151 -7.13 28.90 13.42
N SER A 152 -7.87 29.05 14.52
CA SER A 152 -7.49 28.45 15.80
C SER A 152 -7.68 26.92 15.82
N ASN A 153 -6.96 26.24 16.71
CA ASN A 153 -7.10 24.78 16.88
C ASN A 153 -8.52 24.36 17.25
N ASP A 154 -9.24 25.17 18.04
CA ASP A 154 -10.63 24.88 18.42
C ASP A 154 -11.58 25.00 17.22
N GLU A 155 -11.32 25.94 16.30
CA GLU A 155 -12.08 26.06 15.05
C GLU A 155 -11.81 24.88 14.11
N ILE A 156 -10.54 24.46 13.96
CA ILE A 156 -10.16 23.27 13.19
C ILE A 156 -10.82 22.00 13.76
N ASP A 157 -10.77 21.83 15.08
CA ASP A 157 -11.39 20.68 15.75
C ASP A 157 -12.92 20.73 15.65
N GLY A 158 -13.48 21.94 15.66
CA GLY A 158 -14.90 22.22 15.49
C GLY A 158 -15.45 21.86 14.11
N LEU A 159 -14.59 21.64 13.11
CA LEU A 159 -14.99 21.14 11.78
C LEU A 159 -15.54 19.70 11.83
N PHE A 160 -15.33 18.96 12.92
CA PHE A 160 -15.75 17.57 13.05
C PHE A 160 -16.84 17.41 14.11
N LYS A 161 -17.76 16.47 13.89
CA LYS A 161 -18.77 16.05 14.87
C LYS A 161 -18.75 14.55 15.12
N GLY A 162 -18.98 14.15 16.38
CA GLY A 162 -18.99 12.74 16.78
C GLY A 162 -17.70 12.02 16.40
N GLU A 163 -17.83 10.89 15.68
CA GLU A 163 -16.69 10.08 15.22
C GLU A 163 -16.13 10.52 13.85
N GLY A 164 -16.54 11.66 13.29
CA GLY A 164 -16.17 12.10 11.94
C GLY A 164 -14.66 12.12 11.69
N PHE A 165 -13.88 12.69 12.62
CA PHE A 165 -12.42 12.73 12.52
C PHE A 165 -11.78 11.33 12.51
N ARG A 166 -12.22 10.44 13.40
CA ARG A 166 -11.72 9.06 13.45
C ARG A 166 -12.12 8.27 12.22
N ARG A 167 -13.33 8.52 11.69
CA ARG A 167 -13.79 7.89 10.46
C ARG A 167 -12.95 8.33 9.26
N LEU A 168 -12.62 9.62 9.18
CA LEU A 168 -11.74 10.17 8.15
C LEU A 168 -10.37 9.50 8.18
N LEU A 169 -9.79 9.31 9.37
CA LEU A 169 -8.51 8.61 9.54
C LEU A 169 -8.55 7.16 9.05
N LEU A 170 -9.63 6.44 9.36
CA LEU A 170 -9.81 5.06 8.88
C LEU A 170 -9.98 5.00 7.36
N ALA A 171 -10.76 5.91 6.77
CA ALA A 171 -10.97 5.97 5.32
C ALA A 171 -9.68 6.34 4.55
N GLY A 172 -8.86 7.23 5.12
CA GLY A 172 -7.54 7.57 4.57
C GLY A 172 -6.45 6.54 4.89
N GLY A 173 -6.77 5.42 5.54
CA GLY A 173 -5.79 4.37 5.88
C GLY A 173 -4.69 4.81 6.85
N GLY A 174 -4.86 5.96 7.51
CA GLY A 174 -3.82 6.58 8.34
C GLY A 174 -2.74 7.32 7.55
N VAL A 175 -2.84 7.40 6.22
CA VAL A 175 -1.89 8.12 5.36
C VAL A 175 -2.28 9.60 5.33
N PRO A 176 -1.41 10.55 5.76
CA PRO A 176 -1.75 11.96 5.83
C PRO A 176 -2.23 12.57 4.51
N ARG A 177 -1.59 12.20 3.38
CA ARG A 177 -1.97 12.68 2.05
C ARG A 177 -3.43 12.33 1.73
N ASP A 178 -3.80 11.07 1.92
CA ASP A 178 -5.16 10.60 1.63
C ASP A 178 -6.18 11.19 2.58
N CYS A 179 -5.85 11.26 3.88
CA CYS A 179 -6.70 11.89 4.87
C CYS A 179 -6.95 13.37 4.55
N LEU A 180 -5.95 14.12 4.04
CA LEU A 180 -6.11 15.51 3.60
C LEU A 180 -6.94 15.62 2.32
N SER A 181 -6.70 14.77 1.32
CA SER A 181 -7.50 14.75 0.09
C SER A 181 -8.97 14.45 0.40
N LEU A 182 -9.24 13.42 1.20
CA LEU A 182 -10.58 13.10 1.69
C LEU A 182 -11.17 14.24 2.51
N PHE A 183 -10.39 14.86 3.38
CA PHE A 183 -10.86 15.99 4.18
C PHE A 183 -11.37 17.14 3.30
N LEU A 184 -10.63 17.51 2.26
CA LEU A 184 -11.04 18.56 1.31
C LEU A 184 -12.31 18.18 0.55
N GLU A 185 -12.37 16.95 0.03
CA GLU A 185 -13.56 16.44 -0.69
C GLU A 185 -14.81 16.42 0.21
N VAL A 186 -14.66 15.97 1.47
CA VAL A 186 -15.76 15.96 2.44
C VAL A 186 -16.16 17.39 2.80
N LEU A 187 -15.19 18.27 3.04
CA LEU A 187 -15.43 19.66 3.43
C LEU A 187 -16.25 20.41 2.36
N ASP A 188 -15.92 20.25 1.08
CA ASP A 188 -16.68 20.83 -0.03
C ASP A 188 -18.13 20.33 -0.05
N THR A 189 -18.34 19.07 0.31
CA THR A 189 -19.67 18.44 0.34
C THR A 189 -20.51 18.90 1.54
N VAL A 190 -19.93 18.98 2.74
CA VAL A 190 -20.66 19.36 3.97
C VAL A 190 -20.88 20.86 4.11
N SER A 191 -20.17 21.68 3.34
CA SER A 191 -20.32 23.15 3.31
C SER A 191 -21.74 23.61 2.95
N SER A 192 -22.60 22.70 2.44
CA SER A 192 -24.00 22.96 2.10
C SER A 192 -25.02 22.64 3.21
N ASP A 193 -24.60 22.04 4.34
CA ASP A 193 -25.48 21.58 5.44
C ASP A 193 -25.00 22.11 6.83
N ASP A 194 -25.06 21.35 7.93
CA ASP A 194 -24.53 21.70 9.30
C ASP A 194 -23.02 22.08 9.32
N GLY A 195 -22.34 22.04 8.17
CA GLY A 195 -20.95 22.53 7.99
C GLY A 195 -19.87 21.69 8.69
N ARG A 196 -20.27 20.68 9.47
CA ARG A 196 -19.38 19.81 10.24
C ARG A 196 -19.39 18.40 9.74
N ILE A 197 -18.19 17.81 9.67
CA ILE A 197 -17.90 16.49 9.15
C ILE A 197 -18.26 15.41 10.18
N GLY A 198 -19.25 14.57 9.85
CA GLY A 198 -19.66 13.39 10.62
C GLY A 198 -19.22 12.07 10.00
N LYS A 199 -19.57 10.96 10.67
CA LYS A 199 -19.23 9.58 10.22
C LYS A 199 -19.88 9.22 8.88
N ASP A 200 -21.13 9.65 8.67
CA ASP A 200 -21.88 9.33 7.45
C ASP A 200 -21.31 10.07 6.24
N ASP A 201 -20.93 11.35 6.38
CA ASP A 201 -20.33 12.16 5.31
C ASP A 201 -19.07 11.50 4.75
N VAL A 202 -18.18 11.06 5.65
CA VAL A 202 -16.96 10.33 5.26
C VAL A 202 -17.28 8.98 4.63
N ARG A 203 -18.29 8.26 5.13
CA ARG A 203 -18.65 6.93 4.59
C ARG A 203 -19.03 7.02 3.12
N PHE A 204 -19.83 8.01 2.72
CA PHE A 204 -20.25 8.15 1.33
C PHE A 204 -19.05 8.34 0.40
N LEU A 205 -18.13 9.24 0.74
CA LEU A 205 -16.92 9.48 -0.05
C LEU A 205 -15.91 8.32 -0.02
N SER A 206 -15.97 7.47 1.02
CA SER A 206 -15.09 6.29 1.10
C SER A 206 -15.38 5.28 -0.02
N LEU A 207 -16.63 5.17 -0.49
CA LEU A 207 -16.96 4.28 -1.60
C LEU A 207 -16.31 4.74 -2.91
N GLU A 208 -16.52 6.01 -3.28
CA GLU A 208 -15.92 6.62 -4.47
C GLU A 208 -14.39 6.58 -4.41
N THR A 209 -13.81 6.81 -3.23
CA THR A 209 -12.35 6.73 -3.02
C THR A 209 -11.83 5.32 -3.22
N PHE A 210 -12.57 4.31 -2.78
CA PHE A 210 -12.19 2.91 -3.00
C PHE A 210 -12.22 2.54 -4.48
N GLU A 211 -13.23 2.99 -5.23
CA GLU A 211 -13.29 2.82 -6.69
C GLU A 211 -12.11 3.51 -7.38
N ARG A 212 -11.77 4.74 -6.98
CA ARG A 212 -10.59 5.45 -7.48
C ARG A 212 -9.29 4.69 -7.20
N ARG A 213 -9.11 4.12 -6.00
CA ARG A 213 -7.94 3.29 -5.67
C ARG A 213 -7.85 2.03 -6.54
N ILE A 214 -8.97 1.43 -6.93
CA ILE A 214 -8.99 0.31 -7.88
C ILE A 214 -8.51 0.78 -9.26
N GLU A 215 -8.96 1.93 -9.74
CA GLU A 215 -8.51 2.47 -11.05
C GLU A 215 -7.02 2.88 -11.01
N GLU A 216 -6.53 3.47 -9.92
CA GLU A 216 -5.10 3.77 -9.69
C GLU A 216 -4.25 2.49 -9.70
N LEU A 217 -4.71 1.44 -9.01
CA LEU A 217 -4.06 0.14 -9.03
C LEU A 217 -3.97 -0.40 -10.47
N LYS A 218 -5.05 -0.28 -11.25
CA LYS A 218 -5.06 -0.70 -12.66
C LYS A 218 -4.11 0.13 -13.52
N SER A 219 -3.98 1.44 -13.30
CA SER A 219 -3.04 2.25 -14.09
C SER A 219 -1.58 1.94 -13.77
N ASP A 220 -1.29 1.59 -12.51
CA ASP A 220 0.08 1.46 -12.00
C ASP A 220 0.64 0.04 -12.13
N CYS A 221 -0.22 -0.96 -12.35
CA CYS A 221 0.18 -2.35 -12.46
C CYS A 221 0.31 -2.80 -13.92
N GLU A 222 1.27 -3.69 -14.19
CA GLU A 222 1.34 -4.39 -15.48
C GLU A 222 0.09 -5.24 -15.70
N ALA A 223 -0.40 -5.33 -16.93
CA ALA A 223 -1.67 -5.98 -17.27
C ALA A 223 -1.78 -7.43 -16.73
N GLN A 224 -0.67 -8.17 -16.71
CA GLN A 224 -0.64 -9.56 -16.20
C GLN A 224 -0.81 -9.66 -14.69
N GLU A 225 -0.57 -8.57 -13.95
CA GLU A 225 -0.68 -8.53 -12.49
C GLU A 225 -2.04 -7.99 -12.02
N GLN A 226 -2.73 -7.22 -12.87
CA GLN A 226 -4.03 -6.61 -12.55
C GLN A 226 -5.08 -7.64 -12.17
N ASP A 227 -5.24 -8.71 -12.97
CA ASP A 227 -6.25 -9.74 -12.75
C ASP A 227 -6.10 -10.41 -11.38
N ALA A 228 -4.86 -10.73 -10.99
CA ALA A 228 -4.56 -11.36 -9.71
C ALA A 228 -4.87 -10.42 -8.52
N LEU A 229 -4.58 -9.12 -8.67
CA LEU A 229 -4.90 -8.13 -7.65
C LEU A 229 -6.40 -7.94 -7.51
N LEU A 230 -7.14 -7.73 -8.60
CA LEU A 230 -8.60 -7.57 -8.58
C LEU A 230 -9.29 -8.80 -7.98
N ALA A 231 -8.84 -9.99 -8.36
CA ALA A 231 -9.28 -11.25 -7.76
C ALA A 231 -9.03 -11.27 -6.24
N GLY A 232 -7.84 -10.87 -5.79
CA GLY A 232 -7.51 -10.80 -4.37
C GLY A 232 -8.39 -9.82 -3.59
N ILE A 233 -8.67 -8.64 -4.15
CA ILE A 233 -9.60 -7.66 -3.57
C ILE A 233 -10.98 -8.29 -3.40
N TYR A 234 -11.50 -8.92 -4.45
CA TYR A 234 -12.80 -9.59 -4.43
C TYR A 234 -12.86 -10.67 -3.36
N VAL A 235 -11.86 -11.55 -3.30
CA VAL A 235 -11.81 -12.66 -2.33
C VAL A 235 -11.78 -12.15 -0.91
N ILE A 236 -10.91 -11.18 -0.60
CA ILE A 236 -10.79 -10.65 0.77
C ILE A 236 -12.06 -9.88 1.17
N ARG A 237 -12.59 -9.04 0.27
CA ARG A 237 -13.86 -8.32 0.50
C ARG A 237 -14.97 -9.32 0.79
N ARG A 238 -15.17 -10.31 -0.09
CA ARG A 238 -16.19 -11.36 0.07
C ARG A 238 -16.03 -12.11 1.39
N PHE A 239 -14.81 -12.55 1.72
CA PHE A 239 -14.52 -13.22 2.99
C PHE A 239 -14.96 -12.37 4.19
N CYS A 240 -14.58 -11.09 4.22
CA CYS A 240 -14.97 -10.17 5.30
C CYS A 240 -16.49 -9.97 5.38
N ILE A 241 -17.17 -9.80 4.25
CA ILE A 241 -18.63 -9.67 4.21
C ILE A 241 -19.33 -10.93 4.71
N GLU A 242 -18.94 -12.12 4.24
CA GLU A 242 -19.52 -13.40 4.65
C GLU A 242 -19.28 -13.70 6.13
N LYS A 243 -18.08 -13.39 6.64
CA LYS A 243 -17.75 -13.52 8.07
C LYS A 243 -18.29 -12.36 8.91
N LYS A 244 -18.94 -11.37 8.28
CA LYS A 244 -19.53 -10.19 8.91
C LYS A 244 -18.55 -9.40 9.76
N HIS A 245 -17.30 -9.27 9.29
CA HIS A 245 -16.22 -8.66 10.07
C HIS A 245 -15.30 -7.82 9.18
N SER A 246 -14.99 -6.60 9.62
CA SER A 246 -14.07 -5.69 8.91
C SER A 246 -12.60 -6.11 9.00
N ALA A 247 -12.28 -7.10 9.82
CA ALA A 247 -10.93 -7.49 10.19
C ALA A 247 -10.73 -8.98 9.96
N PHE A 248 -9.51 -9.35 9.63
CA PHE A 248 -9.14 -10.72 9.39
C PHE A 248 -7.68 -10.96 9.79
N LEU A 249 -7.34 -12.24 10.01
CA LEU A 249 -5.99 -12.68 10.31
C LEU A 249 -5.42 -13.51 9.16
N ILE A 250 -4.14 -13.30 8.85
CA ILE A 250 -3.34 -14.22 8.04
C ILE A 250 -2.23 -14.79 8.91
N SER A 251 -2.02 -16.10 8.86
CA SER A 251 -0.90 -16.71 9.58
C SER A 251 0.45 -16.25 8.99
N GLU A 252 1.42 -15.99 9.86
CA GLU A 252 2.80 -15.67 9.45
C GLU A 252 3.42 -16.83 8.65
N GLN A 253 2.99 -18.07 8.94
CA GLN A 253 3.41 -19.23 8.19
C GLN A 253 2.94 -19.17 6.73
N LEU A 254 1.68 -18.83 6.48
CA LEU A 254 1.17 -18.71 5.11
C LEU A 254 1.91 -17.63 4.33
N LEU A 255 2.15 -16.46 4.94
CA LEU A 255 2.91 -15.37 4.31
C LEU A 255 4.37 -15.74 4.05
N ARG A 256 4.98 -16.59 4.89
CA ARG A 256 6.35 -17.04 4.69
C ARG A 256 6.46 -18.11 3.61
N ASP A 257 5.55 -19.08 3.63
CA ASP A 257 5.65 -20.30 2.84
C ASP A 257 5.00 -20.15 1.45
N ASN A 258 4.21 -19.09 1.24
CA ASN A 258 3.53 -18.81 -0.03
C ASN A 258 3.86 -17.39 -0.53
N ASP A 259 4.82 -17.30 -1.44
CA ASP A 259 5.30 -16.04 -2.00
C ASP A 259 4.19 -15.29 -2.77
N ASP A 260 3.30 -16.01 -3.47
CA ASP A 260 2.23 -15.41 -4.27
C ASP A 260 1.20 -14.70 -3.39
N ILE A 261 0.75 -15.35 -2.30
CA ILE A 261 -0.16 -14.74 -1.32
C ILE A 261 0.53 -13.58 -0.60
N ARG A 262 1.82 -13.72 -0.28
CA ARG A 262 2.57 -12.64 0.36
C ARG A 262 2.65 -11.41 -0.54
N ASP A 263 3.05 -11.56 -1.80
CA ASP A 263 3.15 -10.45 -2.76
C ASP A 263 1.77 -9.81 -2.96
N LEU A 264 0.72 -10.62 -3.14
CA LEU A 264 -0.66 -10.14 -3.22
C LEU A 264 -1.05 -9.27 -2.02
N VAL A 265 -0.94 -9.80 -0.80
CA VAL A 265 -1.32 -9.09 0.43
C VAL A 265 -0.53 -7.79 0.59
N TYR A 266 0.77 -7.83 0.32
CA TYR A 266 1.63 -6.66 0.44
C TYR A 266 1.33 -5.58 -0.60
N ARG A 267 0.95 -5.98 -1.82
CA ARG A 267 0.50 -5.01 -2.82
C ARG A 267 -0.84 -4.39 -2.47
N LEU A 268 -1.76 -5.17 -1.90
CA LEU A 268 -3.02 -4.62 -1.41
C LEU A 268 -2.83 -3.64 -0.23
N LEU A 269 -1.76 -3.78 0.56
CA LEU A 269 -1.34 -2.76 1.54
C LEU A 269 -0.83 -1.49 0.86
N ASP A 270 0.05 -1.63 -0.14
CA ASP A 270 0.61 -0.49 -0.87
C ASP A 270 -0.48 0.35 -1.58
N TYR A 271 -1.49 -0.32 -2.14
CA TYR A 271 -2.67 0.33 -2.74
C TYR A 271 -3.75 0.71 -1.73
N ARG A 272 -3.53 0.48 -0.43
CA ARG A 272 -4.43 0.89 0.66
C ARG A 272 -5.84 0.29 0.52
N ILE A 273 -5.92 -0.91 -0.03
CA ILE A 273 -7.14 -1.74 -0.12
C ILE A 273 -7.37 -2.47 1.20
N ILE A 274 -6.28 -2.84 1.87
CA ILE A 274 -6.28 -3.36 3.23
C ILE A 274 -5.24 -2.60 4.06
N HIS A 275 -5.38 -2.66 5.38
CA HIS A 275 -4.52 -1.94 6.32
C HIS A 275 -4.06 -2.87 7.43
N GLN A 276 -2.75 -2.92 7.70
CA GLN A 276 -2.21 -3.69 8.82
C GLN A 276 -2.50 -2.98 10.15
N VAL A 277 -3.07 -3.71 11.11
CA VAL A 277 -3.46 -3.17 12.42
C VAL A 277 -2.79 -3.86 13.61
N ALA A 278 -2.22 -5.04 13.42
CA ALA A 278 -1.39 -5.70 14.43
C ALA A 278 -0.51 -6.80 13.83
N THR A 279 0.61 -7.06 14.46
CA THR A 279 1.55 -8.14 14.11
C THR A 279 1.78 -9.09 15.28
N ALA A 280 2.30 -10.28 14.97
CA ALA A 280 2.70 -11.29 15.96
C ALA A 280 1.62 -11.64 17.00
N LEU A 281 0.35 -11.66 16.59
CA LEU A 281 -0.77 -12.07 17.43
C LEU A 281 -0.84 -13.58 17.56
N THR A 282 -1.31 -14.08 18.70
CA THR A 282 -1.72 -15.49 18.87
C THR A 282 -3.24 -15.58 18.88
N HIS A 283 -3.81 -16.41 18.01
CA HIS A 283 -5.26 -16.57 17.91
C HIS A 283 -5.79 -17.36 19.12
N LYS A 284 -7.01 -17.08 19.59
CA LYS A 284 -7.58 -17.71 20.81
C LYS A 284 -7.79 -19.21 20.69
N HIS A 285 -8.04 -19.69 19.47
CA HIS A 285 -8.45 -21.07 19.20
C HIS A 285 -7.60 -21.78 18.14
N ARG A 286 -6.56 -21.13 17.62
CA ARG A 286 -5.71 -21.69 16.57
C ARG A 286 -4.25 -21.43 16.92
N GLU A 287 -3.43 -22.44 16.74
CA GLU A 287 -1.99 -22.34 16.98
C GLU A 287 -1.31 -21.47 15.91
N GLY A 288 -0.12 -20.98 16.23
CA GLY A 288 0.69 -20.14 15.36
C GLY A 288 0.59 -18.65 15.65
N THR A 289 1.37 -17.88 14.90
CA THR A 289 1.42 -16.43 14.95
C THR A 289 0.74 -15.82 13.71
N TYR A 290 0.05 -14.71 13.91
CA TYR A 290 -0.82 -14.10 12.93
C TYR A 290 -0.55 -12.60 12.79
N ARG A 291 -0.76 -12.07 11.59
CA ARG A 291 -0.92 -10.64 11.34
C ARG A 291 -2.39 -10.33 11.18
N ALA A 292 -2.80 -9.18 11.70
CA ALA A 292 -4.14 -8.68 11.57
C ALA A 292 -4.21 -7.53 10.57
N PHE A 293 -5.25 -7.60 9.76
CA PHE A 293 -5.58 -6.63 8.74
C PHE A 293 -7.02 -6.19 8.89
N VAL A 294 -7.32 -4.98 8.44
CA VAL A 294 -8.68 -4.51 8.19
C VAL A 294 -8.85 -4.18 6.73
N ILE A 295 -10.02 -4.47 6.16
CA ILE A 295 -10.37 -3.99 4.83
C ILE A 295 -10.64 -2.49 4.87
N ASP A 296 -10.37 -1.81 3.75
CA ASP A 296 -10.70 -0.40 3.61
C ASP A 296 -12.19 -0.11 3.87
N VAL A 297 -12.49 1.08 4.39
CA VAL A 297 -13.85 1.51 4.69
C VAL A 297 -14.76 1.45 3.45
N GLY A 298 -14.24 1.81 2.28
CA GLY A 298 -15.00 1.79 1.04
C GLY A 298 -15.49 0.40 0.65
N CYS A 299 -14.77 -0.67 1.01
CA CYS A 299 -15.15 -2.06 0.73
C CYS A 299 -16.54 -2.45 1.26
N TYR A 300 -17.03 -1.75 2.29
CA TYR A 300 -18.32 -2.02 2.95
C TYR A 300 -19.13 -0.74 3.21
N ALA A 301 -18.74 0.38 2.61
CA ALA A 301 -19.40 1.68 2.80
C ALA A 301 -20.86 1.71 2.35
N PHE A 302 -21.24 0.88 1.38
CA PHE A 302 -22.62 0.68 0.92
C PHE A 302 -23.57 0.20 2.05
N MET A 303 -23.03 -0.42 3.09
CA MET A 303 -23.82 -0.90 4.23
C MET A 303 -24.28 0.27 5.11
N ARG A 304 -25.54 0.69 4.92
CA ARG A 304 -26.15 1.78 5.71
C ARG A 304 -26.22 1.49 7.21
N LYS A 305 -26.48 0.24 7.61
CA LYS A 305 -26.59 -0.20 9.01
C LYS A 305 -25.67 -1.38 9.27
N LEU A 306 -24.61 -1.14 10.03
CA LEU A 306 -23.65 -2.17 10.44
C LEU A 306 -24.16 -2.95 11.66
N GLN A 307 -24.94 -2.32 12.54
CA GLN A 307 -25.40 -2.95 13.79
C GLN A 307 -26.14 -4.26 13.53
N GLY A 308 -25.62 -5.36 14.10
CA GLY A 308 -26.17 -6.72 13.95
C GLY A 308 -25.91 -7.37 12.59
N ARG A 309 -25.27 -6.67 11.64
CA ARG A 309 -24.97 -7.16 10.28
C ARG A 309 -23.49 -7.28 9.98
N PHE A 310 -22.67 -6.40 10.56
CA PHE A 310 -21.24 -6.30 10.30
C PHE A 310 -20.51 -5.71 11.51
N THR A 311 -19.41 -6.33 11.91
CA THR A 311 -18.60 -5.90 13.05
C THR A 311 -17.38 -5.12 12.57
N GLU A 312 -17.33 -3.83 12.89
CA GLU A 312 -16.12 -3.01 12.79
C GLU A 312 -15.31 -3.13 14.09
N ILE A 313 -13.98 -3.20 13.98
CA ILE A 313 -13.10 -3.08 15.14
C ILE A 313 -12.88 -1.61 15.48
N ASP A 314 -13.13 -1.27 16.74
CA ASP A 314 -12.63 -0.03 17.30
C ASP A 314 -11.14 -0.19 17.66
N LEU A 315 -10.27 0.39 16.83
CA LEU A 315 -8.82 0.34 17.04
C LEU A 315 -8.36 1.23 18.21
N TRP A 316 -9.20 2.17 18.69
CA TRP A 316 -8.88 3.03 19.82
C TRP A 316 -9.13 2.38 21.18
N GLU A 317 -9.89 1.29 21.22
CA GLU A 317 -10.09 0.56 22.45
C GLU A 317 -8.79 -0.07 22.96
N ARG A 318 -8.57 0.00 24.28
CA ARG A 318 -7.43 -0.68 24.92
C ARG A 318 -7.46 -2.19 24.70
N SER A 319 -8.66 -2.75 24.57
CA SER A 319 -8.95 -4.16 24.28
C SER A 319 -8.83 -4.53 22.81
N ALA A 320 -8.56 -3.59 21.89
CA ALA A 320 -8.57 -3.86 20.45
C ALA A 320 -7.68 -5.06 20.06
N LYS A 321 -6.46 -5.14 20.62
CA LYS A 321 -5.55 -6.28 20.40
C LYS A 321 -6.11 -7.61 20.91
N GLU A 322 -6.86 -7.59 22.01
CA GLU A 322 -7.49 -8.80 22.56
C GLU A 322 -8.67 -9.25 21.69
N THR A 323 -9.46 -8.31 21.18
CA THR A 323 -10.54 -8.56 20.21
C THR A 323 -10.00 -9.12 18.90
N LEU A 324 -8.88 -8.57 18.40
CA LEU A 324 -8.20 -9.02 17.18
C LEU A 324 -7.77 -10.49 17.24
N ARG A 325 -7.53 -11.07 18.43
CA ARG A 325 -7.13 -12.48 18.60
C ARG A 325 -8.25 -13.47 18.31
N SER A 326 -9.48 -13.00 18.11
CA SER A 326 -10.67 -13.83 17.81
C SER A 326 -11.30 -13.53 16.46
N VAL A 327 -10.72 -12.63 15.65
CA VAL A 327 -11.28 -12.31 14.34
C VAL A 327 -11.06 -13.46 13.36
N PRO A 328 -11.88 -13.54 12.29
CA PRO A 328 -11.77 -14.62 11.31
C PRO A 328 -10.37 -14.75 10.72
N VAL A 329 -9.91 -15.98 10.55
CA VAL A 329 -8.62 -16.28 9.91
C VAL A 329 -8.89 -16.67 8.46
N ILE A 330 -8.30 -15.95 7.52
CA ILE A 330 -8.30 -16.30 6.11
C ILE A 330 -7.10 -17.22 5.83
N GLY A 331 -7.38 -18.39 5.25
CA GLY A 331 -6.40 -19.42 4.93
C GLY A 331 -6.21 -19.59 3.42
N LEU A 332 -5.29 -20.49 3.04
CA LEU A 332 -5.05 -20.84 1.64
C LEU A 332 -6.33 -21.34 0.94
N GLU A 333 -7.13 -22.15 1.64
CA GLU A 333 -8.38 -22.69 1.10
C GLU A 333 -9.38 -21.59 0.74
N ASP A 334 -9.44 -20.50 1.51
CA ASP A 334 -10.33 -19.36 1.22
C ASP A 334 -9.90 -18.61 -0.04
N PHE A 335 -8.57 -18.48 -0.26
CA PHE A 335 -8.03 -17.94 -1.51
C PHE A 335 -8.33 -18.87 -2.70
N GLU A 336 -8.19 -20.18 -2.52
CA GLU A 336 -8.45 -21.17 -3.57
C GLU A 336 -9.95 -21.34 -3.90
N SER A 337 -10.84 -21.27 -2.90
CA SER A 337 -12.28 -21.31 -3.11
C SER A 337 -12.77 -20.01 -3.71
N GLY A 338 -12.35 -18.87 -3.14
CA GLY A 338 -12.72 -17.55 -3.63
C GLY A 338 -12.30 -17.33 -5.08
N ALA A 339 -11.13 -17.86 -5.47
CA ALA A 339 -10.66 -17.74 -6.85
C ALA A 339 -11.42 -18.62 -7.87
N ARG A 340 -12.16 -19.65 -7.42
CA ARG A 340 -13.03 -20.46 -8.27
C ARG A 340 -14.38 -19.82 -8.54
N ASP A 341 -14.81 -18.93 -7.66
CA ASP A 341 -16.11 -18.26 -7.69
C ASP A 341 -15.98 -16.81 -8.17
N ILE A 342 -14.94 -16.49 -8.94
CA ILE A 342 -14.71 -15.15 -9.49
C ILE A 342 -15.76 -14.89 -10.59
N PRO A 343 -16.53 -13.79 -10.52
CA PRO A 343 -17.45 -13.40 -11.58
C PRO A 343 -16.72 -13.08 -12.89
N GLU A 344 -17.41 -13.24 -14.04
CA GLU A 344 -16.85 -12.85 -15.34
C GLU A 344 -16.48 -11.36 -15.40
N ASP A 345 -17.25 -10.50 -14.74
CA ASP A 345 -16.96 -9.08 -14.57
C ASP A 345 -16.70 -8.76 -13.08
N ILE A 346 -15.43 -8.87 -12.69
CA ILE A 346 -14.97 -8.61 -11.32
C ILE A 346 -15.17 -7.15 -10.94
N GLU A 347 -14.97 -6.22 -11.88
CA GLU A 347 -15.08 -4.79 -11.61
C GLU A 347 -16.51 -4.41 -11.29
N MET A 348 -17.47 -4.91 -12.07
CA MET A 348 -18.89 -4.73 -11.77
C MET A 348 -19.26 -5.34 -10.42
N ALA A 349 -18.71 -6.50 -10.07
CA ALA A 349 -18.94 -7.14 -8.77
C ALA A 349 -18.31 -6.38 -7.59
N LEU A 350 -17.21 -5.67 -7.82
CA LEU A 350 -16.58 -4.80 -6.81
C LEU A 350 -17.36 -3.50 -6.63
N LYS A 351 -17.93 -2.95 -7.71
CA LYS A 351 -18.76 -1.73 -7.73
C LYS A 351 -20.20 -1.97 -7.27
N SER A 352 -20.71 -3.20 -7.36
CA SER A 352 -22.06 -3.52 -6.90
C SER A 352 -22.13 -3.57 -5.36
N ASP A 353 -23.25 -3.08 -4.82
CA ASP A 353 -23.54 -2.93 -3.39
C ASP A 353 -23.68 -4.26 -2.62
N GLY A 354 -23.21 -5.39 -3.17
CA GLY A 354 -23.41 -6.71 -2.57
C GLY A 354 -24.89 -7.02 -2.25
N SER A 355 -25.82 -6.30 -2.87
CA SER A 355 -27.26 -6.30 -2.58
C SER A 355 -28.01 -7.47 -3.21
N ASP A 356 -27.31 -8.32 -3.98
CA ASP A 356 -27.84 -9.55 -4.58
C ASP A 356 -27.54 -10.81 -3.73
N GLN A 357 -27.27 -10.67 -2.42
CA GLN A 357 -27.20 -11.79 -1.47
C GLN A 357 -28.04 -11.59 -0.20
#